data_AF-A0AAP5JR23-F1
#
_entry.id   AF-A0AAP5JR23-F1
#
_cell.length_a   1.000
_cell.length_b   1.000
_cell.length_c   1.000
_cell.angle_alpha   90.00
_cell.angle_beta   90.00
_cell.angle_gamma   90.00
#
_symmetry.space_group_name_H-M   'P 1'
#
loop_
_entity.id
_entity.type
_entity.pdbx_description
1 polymer ?
#
loop_
_entity_poly.entity_id
_entity_poly.type
_entity_poly.pdbx_seq_one_letter_code
_entity_poly.pdbx_strand_id
1 'polypeptide(L)'
;MKKPLQTLSEPDLWEPLYQLEVRPDALERELFQSRPLRRLKHLHHYGAGALISPLIHSRLEHTIGVWVLAKTFFPEWRELHVAAILHDIGHLPFSHAVERALGYDHHQNTEQAILSPQVALVLKNMDYLRIKLYIC
;
A
#
# COMPACT_ATOMS: atom_id res chain seq x y z
N MET A 1 19.57 0.00 18.02
CA MET A 1 20.36 0.46 16.85
C MET A 1 19.37 0.78 15.75
N LYS A 2 19.25 2.05 15.30
CA LYS A 2 18.30 2.39 14.21
C LYS A 2 18.87 1.83 12.90
N LYS A 3 18.24 0.78 12.34
CA LYS A 3 18.52 0.36 10.97
C LYS A 3 18.18 1.55 10.03
N PRO A 4 19.01 1.87 9.02
CA PRO A 4 18.67 2.91 8.05
C PRO A 4 17.35 2.59 7.35
N LEU A 5 16.65 3.61 6.81
CA LEU A 5 15.47 3.44 5.97
C LEU A 5 15.82 2.48 4.82
N GLN A 6 15.39 1.23 4.92
CA GLN A 6 15.67 0.22 3.92
C GLN A 6 14.88 0.55 2.65
N THR A 7 15.57 0.60 1.53
CA THR A 7 14.95 0.67 0.22
C THR A 7 14.38 -0.70 -0.13
N LEU A 8 13.28 -0.76 -0.87
CA LEU A 8 12.69 -2.00 -1.42
C LEU A 8 13.66 -2.81 -2.31
N SER A 9 14.88 -2.33 -2.52
CA SER A 9 15.99 -3.00 -3.19
C SER A 9 16.69 -4.04 -2.31
N GLU A 10 16.55 -3.95 -0.98
CA GLU A 10 17.14 -4.92 -0.05
C GLU A 10 16.39 -6.27 -0.13
N PRO A 11 17.07 -7.40 0.14
CA PRO A 11 16.44 -8.72 0.11
C PRO A 11 15.34 -8.84 1.15
N ASP A 12 15.49 -8.23 2.32
CA ASP A 12 14.49 -8.22 3.37
C ASP A 12 14.09 -6.77 3.68
N LEU A 13 12.83 -6.57 4.05
CA LEU A 13 12.27 -5.28 4.46
C LEU A 13 12.05 -5.29 5.98
N TRP A 14 12.66 -4.33 6.64
CA TRP A 14 12.51 -4.03 8.05
C TRP A 14 11.43 -2.99 8.27
N GLU A 15 10.39 -3.36 9.02
CA GLU A 15 9.33 -2.47 9.46
C GLU A 15 9.59 -2.02 10.91
N PRO A 16 9.85 -0.72 11.15
CA PRO A 16 10.32 -0.23 12.44
C PRO A 16 9.25 -0.16 13.54
N LEU A 17 7.96 -0.06 13.21
CA LEU A 17 6.88 0.08 14.20
C LEU A 17 6.64 -1.24 14.94
N TYR A 18 6.48 -2.32 14.19
CA TYR A 18 6.23 -3.67 14.70
C TYR A 18 7.52 -4.45 14.95
N GLN A 19 8.66 -3.92 14.51
CA GLN A 19 9.97 -4.56 14.65
C GLN A 19 10.02 -5.95 13.97
N LEU A 20 9.47 -6.01 12.77
CA LEU A 20 9.37 -7.22 11.96
C LEU A 20 10.22 -7.10 10.70
N GLU A 21 10.82 -8.21 10.27
CA GLU A 21 11.61 -8.32 9.04
C GLU A 21 10.96 -9.35 8.13
N VAL A 22 10.60 -8.94 6.92
CA VAL A 22 9.88 -9.77 5.96
C VAL A 22 10.51 -9.69 4.58
N ARG A 23 10.57 -10.83 3.88
CA ARG A 23 11.09 -10.92 2.52
C ARG A 23 9.96 -10.78 1.50
N PRO A 24 9.91 -9.73 0.67
CA PRO A 24 8.94 -9.68 -0.41
C PRO A 24 9.33 -10.64 -1.54
N ASP A 25 8.33 -11.34 -2.06
CA ASP A 25 8.43 -12.16 -3.27
C ASP A 25 8.56 -11.29 -4.54
N ALA A 26 8.73 -11.93 -5.69
CA ALA A 26 8.91 -11.21 -6.95
C ALA A 26 7.70 -10.33 -7.32
N LEU A 27 6.47 -10.83 -7.09
CA LEU A 27 5.23 -10.13 -7.40
C LEU A 27 5.02 -8.94 -6.45
N GLU A 28 5.23 -9.13 -5.15
CA GLU A 28 5.13 -8.08 -4.13
C GLU A 28 6.12 -6.96 -4.41
N ARG A 29 7.36 -7.29 -4.79
CA ARG A 29 8.37 -6.30 -5.21
C ARG A 29 7.92 -5.50 -6.41
N GLU A 30 7.41 -6.18 -7.44
CA GLU A 30 6.96 -5.52 -8.67
C GLU A 30 5.79 -4.56 -8.40
N LEU A 31 4.85 -4.96 -7.54
CA LEU A 31 3.77 -4.08 -7.07
C LEU A 31 4.31 -2.84 -6.37
N PHE A 32 5.21 -2.99 -5.39
CA PHE A 32 5.80 -1.85 -4.67
C PHE A 32 6.64 -0.93 -5.57
N GLN A 33 7.15 -1.44 -6.68
CA GLN A 33 7.88 -0.64 -7.68
C GLN A 33 6.96 0.08 -8.67
N SER A 34 5.68 -0.29 -8.75
CA SER A 34 4.71 0.34 -9.64
C SER A 34 4.50 1.82 -9.31
N ARG A 35 4.29 2.65 -10.35
CA ARG A 35 4.06 4.09 -10.15
C ARG A 35 2.84 4.39 -9.27
N PRO A 36 1.69 3.70 -9.43
CA PRO A 36 0.53 3.93 -8.58
C PRO A 36 0.82 3.75 -7.08
N LEU A 37 1.61 2.74 -6.69
CA LEU A 37 1.99 2.53 -5.29
C LEU A 37 3.04 3.51 -4.81
N ARG A 38 4.08 3.75 -5.61
CA ARG A 38 5.15 4.69 -5.24
C ARG A 38 4.63 6.10 -4.98
N ARG A 39 3.54 6.50 -5.63
CA ARG A 39 2.84 7.77 -5.37
C ARG A 39 2.41 7.91 -3.90
N LEU A 40 2.04 6.82 -3.23
CA LEU A 40 1.59 6.83 -1.83
C LEU A 40 2.66 7.37 -0.86
N LYS A 41 3.95 7.34 -1.23
CA LYS A 41 5.05 7.95 -0.46
C LYS A 41 4.85 9.46 -0.27
N HIS A 42 4.14 10.10 -1.18
CA HIS A 42 3.90 11.54 -1.18
C HIS A 42 2.54 11.93 -0.59
N LEU A 43 1.78 10.95 -0.08
CA LEU A 43 0.46 11.18 0.50
C LEU A 43 0.51 10.94 2.01
N HIS A 44 0.17 11.95 2.79
CA HIS A 44 0.04 11.80 4.23
C HIS A 44 -1.15 10.91 4.58
N HIS A 45 -0.93 9.90 5.43
CA HIS A 45 -1.99 9.02 5.90
C HIS A 45 -3.03 9.80 6.73
N TYR A 46 -2.58 10.74 7.56
CA TYR A 46 -3.44 11.55 8.43
C TYR A 46 -4.16 12.73 7.73
N GLY A 47 -4.07 12.81 6.40
CA GLY A 47 -4.71 13.86 5.60
C GLY A 47 -4.37 15.28 6.09
N ALA A 48 -5.38 16.16 6.22
CA ALA A 48 -5.20 17.54 6.68
C ALA A 48 -4.68 17.62 8.14
N GLY A 49 -4.87 16.58 8.94
CA GLY A 49 -4.33 16.50 10.30
C GLY A 49 -2.79 16.49 10.34
N ALA A 50 -2.12 16.12 9.23
CA ALA A 50 -0.66 16.22 9.11
C ALA A 50 -0.14 17.67 9.17
N LEU A 51 -0.99 18.69 8.98
CA LEU A 51 -0.59 20.11 9.08
C LEU A 51 -0.43 20.59 10.53
N ILE A 52 -1.05 19.88 11.48
CA ILE A 52 -1.12 20.29 12.89
C ILE A 52 -0.58 19.22 13.86
N SER A 53 -0.31 18.01 13.36
CA SER A 53 0.17 16.87 14.14
C SER A 53 1.64 16.58 13.84
N PRO A 54 2.45 16.20 14.86
CA PRO A 54 3.80 15.70 14.63
C PRO A 54 3.84 14.29 14.01
N LEU A 55 2.69 13.60 13.92
CA LEU A 55 2.59 12.27 13.31
C LEU A 55 2.49 12.38 11.79
N ILE A 56 3.65 12.36 11.14
CA ILE A 56 3.78 12.50 9.68
C ILE A 56 4.33 11.19 9.13
N HIS A 57 3.43 10.26 8.78
CA HIS A 57 3.77 9.10 7.95
C HIS A 57 2.94 9.11 6.68
N SER A 58 3.53 8.53 5.64
CA SER A 58 2.94 8.35 4.33
C SER A 58 1.99 7.16 4.30
N ARG A 59 1.06 7.17 3.34
CA ARG A 59 0.20 6.02 3.04
C ARG A 59 1.01 4.80 2.60
N LEU A 60 2.18 5.01 2.00
CA LEU A 60 3.10 3.91 1.67
C LEU A 60 3.61 3.21 2.94
N GLU A 61 4.01 3.97 3.96
CA GLU A 61 4.46 3.39 5.24
C GLU A 61 3.33 2.63 5.94
N HIS A 62 2.11 3.18 5.93
CA HIS A 62 0.92 2.47 6.39
C HIS A 62 0.70 1.15 5.63
N THR A 63 0.72 1.21 4.29
CA THR A 63 0.56 0.05 3.40
C THR A 63 1.61 -1.04 3.68
N ILE A 64 2.88 -0.65 3.85
CA ILE A 64 3.96 -1.56 4.21
C ILE A 64 3.68 -2.22 5.56
N GLY A 65 3.24 -1.47 6.57
CA GLY A 65 2.88 -2.00 7.88
C GLY A 65 1.77 -3.06 7.80
N VAL A 66 0.68 -2.77 7.06
CA VAL A 66 -0.42 -3.72 6.87
C VAL A 66 0.04 -4.99 6.14
N TRP A 67 0.86 -4.84 5.09
CA TRP A 67 1.43 -5.97 4.36
C TRP A 67 2.37 -6.81 5.24
N VAL A 68 3.25 -6.19 6.03
CA VAL A 68 4.15 -6.89 6.96
C VAL A 68 3.36 -7.73 7.97
N LEU A 69 2.29 -7.17 8.54
CA LEU A 69 1.41 -7.90 9.44
C LEU A 69 0.72 -9.06 8.73
N ALA A 70 0.13 -8.82 7.55
CA ALA A 70 -0.52 -9.87 6.75
C ALA A 70 0.44 -11.01 6.43
N LYS A 71 1.67 -10.70 6.04
CA LYS A 71 2.70 -11.70 5.72
C LYS A 71 3.19 -12.47 6.92
N THR A 72 3.29 -11.81 8.07
CA THR A 72 3.74 -12.43 9.32
C THR A 72 2.70 -13.39 9.89
N PHE A 73 1.42 -12.98 9.92
CA PHE A 73 0.36 -13.78 10.54
C PHE A 73 -0.33 -14.75 9.57
N PHE A 74 -0.26 -14.51 8.27
CA PHE A 74 -0.91 -15.33 7.24
C PHE A 74 0.06 -15.62 6.07
N PRO A 75 1.20 -16.28 6.31
CA PRO A 75 2.29 -16.41 5.33
C PRO A 75 1.89 -17.12 4.02
N GLU A 76 0.91 -18.02 4.08
CA GLU A 76 0.44 -18.80 2.92
C GLU A 76 -0.68 -18.10 2.12
N TRP A 77 -1.18 -16.95 2.58
CA TRP A 77 -2.35 -16.29 2.00
C TRP A 77 -1.96 -15.18 1.02
N ARG A 78 -1.56 -15.58 -0.18
CA ARG A 78 -0.99 -14.67 -1.17
C ARG A 78 -1.95 -13.55 -1.61
N GLU A 79 -3.24 -13.86 -1.79
CA GLU A 79 -4.25 -12.87 -2.15
C GLU A 79 -4.42 -11.81 -1.06
N LEU A 80 -4.31 -12.19 0.21
CA LEU A 80 -4.35 -11.26 1.33
C LEU A 80 -3.13 -10.33 1.32
N HIS A 81 -1.94 -10.83 0.99
CA HIS A 81 -0.74 -9.98 0.89
C HIS A 81 -0.90 -8.94 -0.22
N VAL A 82 -1.42 -9.35 -1.37
CA VAL A 82 -1.67 -8.45 -2.49
C VAL A 82 -2.78 -7.46 -2.17
N ALA A 83 -3.85 -7.88 -1.51
CA ALA A 83 -4.89 -6.98 -1.04
C ALA A 83 -4.34 -5.94 -0.06
N ALA A 84 -3.52 -6.37 0.92
CA ALA A 84 -2.85 -5.47 1.86
C ALA A 84 -1.96 -4.44 1.16
N ILE A 85 -1.24 -4.84 0.10
CA ILE A 85 -0.41 -3.95 -0.71
C ILE A 85 -1.25 -2.92 -1.50
N LEU A 86 -2.44 -3.32 -1.95
CA LEU A 86 -3.27 -2.52 -2.85
C LEU A 86 -4.38 -1.72 -2.16
N HIS A 87 -4.70 -2.00 -0.89
CA HIS A 87 -5.90 -1.45 -0.23
C HIS A 87 -5.96 0.09 -0.28
N ASP A 88 -4.81 0.75 -0.10
CA ASP A 88 -4.71 2.20 0.01
C ASP A 88 -4.43 2.91 -1.33
N ILE A 89 -4.36 2.16 -2.44
CA ILE A 89 -3.87 2.65 -3.75
C ILE A 89 -4.75 3.75 -4.37
N GLY A 90 -6.06 3.76 -4.09
CA GLY A 90 -7.02 4.72 -4.63
C GLY A 90 -7.08 6.06 -3.88
N HIS A 91 -6.41 6.19 -2.74
CA HIS A 91 -6.53 7.41 -1.94
C HIS A 91 -5.89 8.64 -2.60
N LEU A 92 -6.56 9.77 -2.38
CA LEU A 92 -6.17 11.10 -2.82
C LEU A 92 -5.46 11.87 -1.68
N PRO A 93 -4.67 12.93 -2.01
CA PRO A 93 -4.14 13.86 -1.01
C PRO A 93 -5.26 14.40 -0.11
N PHE A 94 -5.00 14.51 1.19
CA PHE A 94 -5.98 14.92 2.22
C PHE A 94 -7.22 14.03 2.36
N SER A 95 -7.29 12.93 1.60
CA SER A 95 -8.20 11.80 1.81
C SER A 95 -9.66 12.25 1.91
N HIS A 96 -10.40 11.85 2.95
CA HIS A 96 -11.82 12.17 3.11
C HIS A 96 -12.17 13.68 3.05
N ALA A 97 -11.24 14.58 3.40
CA ALA A 97 -11.48 16.02 3.33
C ALA A 97 -11.66 16.50 1.88
N VAL A 98 -10.89 15.94 0.95
CA VAL A 98 -10.96 16.27 -0.48
C VAL A 98 -12.01 15.42 -1.18
N GLU A 99 -12.15 14.15 -0.81
CA GLU A 99 -13.18 13.24 -1.36
C GLU A 99 -14.59 13.83 -1.19
N ARG A 100 -14.94 14.31 0.02
CA ARG A 100 -16.24 14.95 0.26
C ARG A 100 -16.40 16.28 -0.46
N ALA A 101 -15.36 17.09 -0.53
CA ALA A 101 -15.43 18.43 -1.14
C ALA A 101 -15.56 18.38 -2.67
N LEU A 102 -14.99 17.35 -3.30
CA LEU A 102 -14.93 17.21 -4.76
C LEU A 102 -15.82 16.08 -5.30
N GLY A 103 -16.52 15.35 -4.44
CA GLY A 103 -17.39 14.23 -4.84
C GLY A 103 -16.64 13.00 -5.38
N TYR A 104 -15.38 12.80 -4.98
CA TYR A 104 -14.59 11.64 -5.39
C TYR A 104 -14.85 10.43 -4.48
N ASP A 105 -14.92 9.25 -5.09
CA ASP A 105 -15.00 7.95 -4.40
C ASP A 105 -13.65 7.21 -4.52
N HIS A 106 -12.99 6.98 -3.39
CA HIS A 106 -11.71 6.27 -3.37
C HIS A 106 -11.85 4.80 -3.79
N HIS A 107 -13.02 4.18 -3.66
CA HIS A 107 -13.24 2.81 -4.16
C HIS A 107 -13.17 2.76 -5.69
N GLN A 108 -13.76 3.74 -6.38
CA GLN A 108 -13.64 3.87 -7.84
C GLN A 108 -12.21 4.14 -8.27
N ASN A 109 -11.49 5.00 -7.54
CA ASN A 109 -10.09 5.28 -7.81
C ASN A 109 -9.20 4.05 -7.58
N THR A 110 -9.50 3.24 -6.56
CA THR A 110 -8.81 1.98 -6.30
C THR A 110 -8.99 1.02 -7.47
N GLU A 111 -10.22 0.87 -7.97
CA GLU A 111 -10.49 0.05 -9.16
C GLU A 111 -9.71 0.56 -10.39
N GLN A 112 -9.71 1.86 -10.66
CA GLN A 112 -8.95 2.44 -11.76
C GLN A 112 -7.44 2.23 -11.61
N ALA A 113 -6.90 2.38 -10.40
CA ALA A 113 -5.47 2.22 -10.13
C ALA A 113 -5.03 0.76 -10.29
N ILE A 114 -5.87 -0.20 -9.87
CA ILE A 114 -5.60 -1.63 -10.06
C ILE A 114 -5.65 -2.00 -11.55
N LEU A 115 -6.57 -1.41 -12.31
CA LEU A 115 -6.69 -1.60 -13.75
C LEU A 115 -5.60 -0.85 -14.55
N SER A 116 -4.74 -0.07 -13.90
CA SER A 116 -3.65 0.61 -14.59
C SER A 116 -2.70 -0.40 -15.26
N PRO A 117 -2.12 -0.09 -16.44
CA PRO A 117 -1.34 -1.07 -17.21
C PRO A 117 -0.19 -1.72 -16.41
N GLN A 118 0.43 -0.98 -15.50
CA GLN A 118 1.51 -1.50 -14.66
C GLN A 118 0.98 -2.51 -13.64
N VAL A 119 -0.06 -2.17 -12.89
CA VAL A 119 -0.60 -3.06 -11.85
C VAL A 119 -1.30 -4.26 -12.49
N ALA A 120 -2.09 -4.04 -13.53
CA ALA A 120 -2.76 -5.12 -14.27
C ALA A 120 -1.77 -6.13 -14.86
N LEU A 121 -0.61 -5.68 -15.34
CA LEU A 121 0.44 -6.56 -15.87
C LEU A 121 1.04 -7.45 -14.77
N VAL A 122 1.27 -6.89 -13.58
CA VAL A 122 1.78 -7.64 -12.41
C VAL A 122 0.74 -8.68 -11.94
N LEU A 123 -0.54 -8.29 -11.93
CA LEU A 123 -1.65 -9.12 -11.48
C LEU A 123 -2.17 -10.11 -12.53
N LYS A 124 -1.58 -10.19 -13.73
CA LYS A 124 -2.10 -10.97 -14.88
C LYS A 124 -2.44 -12.44 -14.58
N ASN A 125 -1.81 -13.03 -13.57
CA ASN A 125 -1.97 -14.43 -13.16
C ASN A 125 -2.76 -14.59 -11.85
N MET A 126 -3.40 -13.52 -11.36
CA MET A 126 -4.23 -13.52 -10.15
C MET A 126 -5.68 -13.24 -10.47
N ASP A 127 -6.57 -13.85 -9.70
CA ASP A 127 -8.00 -13.59 -9.76
C ASP A 127 -8.31 -12.26 -9.04
N TYR A 128 -8.49 -11.21 -9.83
CA TYR A 128 -8.86 -9.88 -9.32
C TYR A 128 -10.15 -9.90 -8.49
N LEU A 129 -11.13 -10.73 -8.85
CA LEU A 129 -12.40 -10.78 -8.12
C LEU A 129 -12.21 -11.27 -6.69
N ARG A 130 -11.26 -12.18 -6.47
CA ARG A 130 -10.88 -12.63 -5.12
C ARG A 130 -10.16 -11.53 -4.33
N ILE A 131 -9.26 -10.79 -4.98
CA ILE A 131 -8.50 -9.71 -4.33
C ILE A 131 -9.43 -8.56 -3.93
N LYS A 132 -10.40 -8.21 -4.79
CA LYS A 132 -11.37 -7.13 -4.55
C LYS A 132 -12.18 -7.33 -3.26
N LEU A 133 -12.40 -8.57 -2.81
CA LEU A 133 -13.11 -8.86 -1.55
C LEU A 133 -12.38 -8.32 -0.30
N TYR A 134 -11.09 -8.03 -0.43
CA TYR A 134 -10.22 -7.62 0.69
C TYR A 134 -9.69 -6.19 0.53
N ILE A 135 -10.15 -5.46 -0.51
CA ILE A 135 -9.75 -4.10 -0.82
C ILE A 135 -10.97 -3.19 -0.63
N CYS A 136 -11.00 -2.47 0.49
CA CYS A 136 -12.00 -1.44 0.81
C CYS A 136 -11.32 -0.28 1.52
#